data_AF-A0A1S3QKB1-F1
#
_entry.id   AF-A0A1S3QKB1-F1
#
_cell.length_a   1.000
_cell.length_b   1.000
_cell.length_c   1.000
_cell.angle_alpha   90.00
_cell.angle_beta   90.00
_cell.angle_gamma   90.00
#
_symmetry.space_group_name_H-M   'P 1'
#
loop_
_entity.id
_entity.type
_entity.pdbx_description
1 polymer ?
#
loop_
_entity_poly.entity_id
_entity_poly.type
_entity_poly.pdbx_seq_one_letter_code
_entity_poly.pdbx_strand_id
1 'polypeptide(L)'
;MLFFIYAVIGMQMFGKIALRDNSQINRNNNFQTFPQATLLLFRCATGEAWQEIMLACAPMRPCEKGSEVGPASEDQCGSHFAIFYFVSFYMLCAFLIINLFVAVIMDNFDYLTRDWSILGPHHLDEFKRIWAEYDPEAKSVQLQTASLSLSLGLMS
;
A
#
# COMPACT_ATOMS: atom_id res chain seq x y z
N MET A 1 4.97 6.88 0.26
CA MET A 1 6.09 7.49 -0.49
C MET A 1 5.69 7.88 -1.91
N LEU A 2 5.08 6.99 -2.72
CA LEU A 2 4.63 7.33 -4.09
C LEU A 2 3.75 8.59 -4.14
N PHE A 3 2.67 8.63 -3.36
CA PHE A 3 1.76 9.78 -3.28
C PHE A 3 2.46 11.10 -2.93
N PHE A 4 3.40 11.07 -1.97
CA PHE A 4 4.14 12.25 -1.55
C PHE A 4 4.98 12.84 -2.69
N ILE A 5 5.77 11.99 -3.37
CA ILE A 5 6.63 12.41 -4.47
C ILE A 5 5.80 12.99 -5.62
N TYR A 6 4.74 12.27 -6.01
CA TYR A 6 3.87 12.72 -7.10
C TYR A 6 3.10 13.99 -6.74
N ALA A 7 2.65 14.15 -5.49
CA ALA A 7 1.96 15.37 -5.05
C ALA A 7 2.88 16.59 -5.18
N VAL A 8 4.12 16.51 -4.69
CA VAL A 8 5.09 17.61 -4.79
C VAL A 8 5.41 17.95 -6.25
N ILE A 9 5.68 16.94 -7.09
CA ILE A 9 5.93 17.15 -8.53
C ILE A 9 4.70 17.78 -9.22
N GLY A 10 3.50 17.27 -8.93
CA GLY A 10 2.25 17.75 -9.49
C GLY A 10 1.95 19.21 -9.12
N MET A 11 2.22 19.60 -7.87
CA MET A 11 2.12 21.00 -7.44
C MET A 11 3.05 21.91 -8.25
N GLN A 12 4.30 21.50 -8.49
CA GLN A 12 5.24 22.31 -9.25
C GLN A 12 4.87 22.43 -10.74
N MET A 13 4.34 21.37 -11.33
CA MET A 13 4.02 21.32 -12.76
C MET A 13 2.64 21.91 -13.08
N PHE A 14 1.65 21.68 -12.22
CA PHE A 14 0.23 21.93 -12.52
C PHE A 14 -0.45 22.86 -11.50
N GLY A 15 0.25 23.30 -10.45
CA GLY A 15 -0.32 24.16 -9.40
C GLY A 15 -0.74 25.55 -9.85
N LYS A 16 -0.28 26.02 -11.03
CA LYS A 16 -0.64 27.33 -11.60
C LYS A 16 -1.87 27.30 -12.53
N ILE A 17 -2.45 26.13 -12.80
CA ILE A 17 -3.61 25.99 -13.68
C ILE A 17 -4.84 26.65 -13.02
N ALA A 18 -5.54 27.51 -13.76
CA ALA A 18 -6.73 28.18 -13.25
C ALA A 18 -7.85 27.19 -12.93
N LEU A 19 -8.48 27.40 -11.77
CA LEU A 19 -9.64 26.63 -11.34
C LEU A 19 -10.88 27.09 -12.12
N ARG A 20 -11.57 26.16 -12.79
CA ARG A 20 -12.85 26.43 -13.47
C ARG A 20 -13.87 25.36 -13.12
N ASP A 21 -15.09 25.76 -12.76
CA ASP A 21 -16.13 24.83 -12.32
C ASP A 21 -16.53 23.81 -13.40
N ASN A 22 -16.43 24.18 -14.67
CA ASN A 22 -16.71 23.30 -15.81
C ASN A 22 -15.51 22.44 -16.25
N SER A 23 -14.41 22.45 -15.49
CA SER A 23 -13.20 21.67 -15.77
C SER A 23 -13.00 20.60 -14.70
N GLN A 24 -12.24 19.56 -15.06
CA GLN A 24 -11.73 18.61 -14.06
C GLN A 24 -10.76 19.26 -13.08
N ILE A 25 -10.15 20.40 -13.44
CA ILE A 25 -9.36 21.22 -12.52
C ILE A 25 -10.24 22.34 -11.97
N ASN A 26 -10.66 22.19 -10.72
CA ASN A 26 -11.57 23.10 -10.02
C ASN A 26 -11.22 23.22 -8.53
N ARG A 27 -12.01 23.96 -7.76
CA ARG A 27 -11.76 24.21 -6.33
C ARG A 27 -11.62 22.95 -5.48
N ASN A 28 -12.25 21.86 -5.88
CA ASN A 28 -12.25 20.58 -5.16
C ASN A 28 -11.25 19.57 -5.76
N ASN A 29 -10.69 19.85 -6.93
CA ASN A 29 -9.80 18.92 -7.64
C ASN A 29 -8.68 19.71 -8.32
N ASN A 30 -7.56 19.94 -7.61
CA ASN A 30 -6.45 20.74 -8.10
C ASN A 30 -5.11 20.39 -7.45
N PHE A 31 -4.05 21.03 -7.96
CA PHE A 31 -2.68 20.89 -7.49
C PHE A 31 -2.14 22.13 -6.78
N GLN A 32 -2.99 23.04 -6.28
CA GLN A 32 -2.53 24.29 -5.65
C GLN A 32 -1.93 24.08 -4.26
N THR A 33 -2.44 23.09 -3.52
CA THR A 33 -1.98 22.76 -2.18
C THR A 33 -1.69 21.28 -2.04
N PHE A 34 -0.80 20.93 -1.11
CA PHE A 34 -0.36 19.56 -0.91
C PHE A 34 -1.51 18.58 -0.59
N PRO A 35 -2.44 18.88 0.35
CA PRO A 35 -3.56 17.98 0.63
C PRO A 35 -4.49 17.79 -0.58
N GLN A 36 -4.76 18.85 -1.33
CA GLN A 36 -5.62 18.78 -2.53
C GLN A 36 -4.96 17.96 -3.64
N ALA A 37 -3.66 18.18 -3.89
CA ALA A 37 -2.88 17.37 -4.84
C ALA A 37 -2.90 15.88 -4.45
N THR A 38 -2.74 15.59 -3.15
CA THR A 38 -2.80 14.22 -2.64
C THR A 38 -4.18 13.59 -2.81
N LEU A 39 -5.25 14.34 -2.54
CA LEU A 39 -6.63 13.87 -2.72
C LEU A 39 -6.97 13.62 -4.20
N LEU A 40 -6.53 14.51 -5.09
CA LEU A 40 -6.66 14.32 -6.53
C LEU A 40 -5.91 13.07 -7.00
N LEU A 41 -4.69 12.84 -6.51
CA LEU A 41 -3.95 11.62 -6.82
C LEU A 41 -4.63 10.36 -6.26
N PHE A 42 -5.27 10.45 -5.11
CA PHE A 42 -6.08 9.36 -4.57
C PHE A 42 -7.27 9.04 -5.48
N ARG A 43 -7.96 10.07 -5.98
CA ARG A 43 -9.00 9.92 -7.00
C ARG A 43 -8.48 9.27 -8.29
N CYS A 44 -7.29 9.64 -8.74
CA CYS A 44 -6.65 8.97 -9.87
C CYS A 44 -6.30 7.51 -9.58
N ALA A 45 -5.86 7.18 -8.36
CA ALA A 45 -5.51 5.83 -7.95
C ALA A 45 -6.71 4.88 -7.90
N THR A 46 -7.91 5.37 -7.61
CA THR A 46 -9.16 4.59 -7.71
C THR A 46 -9.65 4.41 -9.15
N GLY A 47 -8.98 5.04 -10.13
CA GLY A 47 -9.34 4.98 -11.54
C GLY A 47 -10.44 5.96 -11.95
N GLU A 48 -10.86 6.87 -11.07
CA GLU A 48 -11.96 7.77 -11.34
C GLU A 48 -11.51 8.96 -12.21
N ALA A 49 -12.03 9.04 -13.44
CA ALA A 49 -11.86 10.15 -14.38
C ALA A 49 -10.39 10.63 -14.59
N TRP A 50 -9.40 9.77 -14.31
CA TRP A 50 -7.99 10.14 -14.33
C TRP A 50 -7.52 10.62 -15.72
N GLN A 51 -8.12 10.09 -16.78
CA GLN A 51 -7.85 10.47 -18.17
C GLN A 51 -8.31 11.91 -18.45
N GLU A 52 -9.46 12.30 -17.92
CA GLU A 52 -10.00 13.66 -18.08
C GLU A 52 -9.18 14.66 -17.26
N ILE A 53 -8.73 14.26 -16.06
CA ILE A 53 -7.81 15.05 -15.23
C ILE A 53 -6.48 15.25 -15.96
N MET A 54 -5.93 14.19 -16.56
CA MET A 54 -4.72 14.26 -17.39
C MET A 54 -4.88 15.26 -18.54
N LEU A 55 -5.99 15.18 -19.28
CA LEU A 55 -6.29 16.11 -20.36
C LEU A 55 -6.46 17.54 -19.84
N ALA A 56 -7.06 17.73 -18.67
CA ALA A 56 -7.19 19.05 -18.05
C ALA A 56 -5.84 19.63 -17.56
N CYS A 57 -4.79 18.81 -17.45
CA CYS A 57 -3.41 19.24 -17.14
C CYS A 57 -2.51 19.37 -18.37
N ALA A 58 -3.01 19.04 -19.57
CA ALA A 58 -2.30 19.23 -20.84
C ALA A 58 -2.00 20.72 -21.10
N PRO A 59 -1.15 21.07 -22.09
CA PRO A 59 -0.82 22.46 -22.42
C PRO A 59 -2.02 23.32 -22.82
N MET A 60 -1.77 24.64 -22.97
CA MET A 60 -2.76 25.64 -23.42
C MET A 60 -3.93 25.82 -22.46
N ARG A 61 -3.71 25.57 -21.16
CA ARG A 61 -4.74 25.79 -20.12
C ARG A 61 -4.61 27.19 -19.56
N PRO A 62 -5.71 27.87 -19.21
CA PRO A 62 -5.62 29.19 -18.59
C PRO A 62 -4.82 29.12 -17.28
N CYS A 63 -3.87 30.03 -17.07
CA CYS A 63 -3.20 30.22 -15.79
C CYS A 63 -4.08 30.99 -14.80
N GLU A 64 -3.89 30.77 -13.50
CA GLU A 64 -4.56 31.53 -12.45
C GLU A 64 -4.15 33.03 -12.50
N LYS A 65 -5.12 33.92 -12.35
CA LYS A 65 -4.88 35.38 -12.41
C LYS A 65 -3.95 35.80 -11.27
N GLY A 66 -2.86 36.50 -11.59
CA GLY A 66 -1.87 36.92 -10.60
C GLY A 66 -0.79 35.88 -10.30
N SER A 67 -0.78 34.75 -11.02
CA SER A 67 0.41 33.92 -11.06
C SER A 67 1.52 34.67 -11.79
N GLU A 68 2.72 34.74 -11.19
CA GLU A 68 3.92 35.24 -11.88
C GLU A 68 4.27 34.22 -12.97
N VAL A 69 3.67 34.41 -14.13
CA VAL A 69 4.08 33.81 -15.38
C VAL A 69 4.96 34.87 -16.04
N GLY A 70 6.21 34.52 -16.37
CA GLY A 70 7.19 35.48 -16.87
C GLY A 70 6.68 36.23 -18.12
N PRO A 71 7.29 37.38 -18.47
CA PRO A 71 6.79 38.31 -19.49
C PRO A 71 6.74 37.74 -20.94
N ALA A 72 7.02 36.45 -21.14
CA ALA A 72 7.14 35.79 -22.43
C ALA A 72 6.23 34.56 -22.61
N SER A 73 5.44 34.16 -21.60
CA SER A 73 4.42 33.12 -21.77
C SER A 73 3.06 33.79 -21.79
N GLU A 74 2.43 33.80 -22.96
CA GLU A 74 0.96 33.88 -23.07
C GLU A 74 0.32 33.07 -21.93
N ASP A 75 -0.80 33.52 -21.35
CA ASP A 75 -1.52 33.01 -20.14
C ASP A 75 -1.89 31.50 -20.14
N GLN A 76 -0.95 30.65 -20.50
CA GLN A 76 -1.06 29.25 -20.87
C GLN A 76 -0.18 28.43 -19.93
N CYS A 77 -0.84 27.71 -19.04
CA CYS A 77 -0.33 26.74 -18.11
C CYS A 77 -0.61 25.33 -18.61
N GLY A 78 -0.11 24.34 -17.87
CA GLY A 78 -0.15 22.94 -18.26
C GLY A 78 1.10 22.53 -19.06
N SER A 79 1.30 21.22 -19.23
CA SER A 79 2.52 20.69 -19.83
C SER A 79 2.26 19.43 -20.63
N HIS A 80 3.01 19.24 -21.73
CA HIS A 80 3.00 17.99 -22.48
C HIS A 80 3.47 16.81 -21.62
N PHE A 81 4.20 17.09 -20.54
CA PHE A 81 4.63 16.09 -19.57
C PHE A 81 3.46 15.48 -18.76
N ALA A 82 2.26 16.07 -18.80
CA ALA A 82 1.07 15.53 -18.12
C ALA A 82 0.80 14.07 -18.49
N ILE A 83 0.93 13.71 -19.78
CA ILE A 83 0.68 12.32 -20.23
C ILE A 83 1.63 11.35 -19.52
N PHE A 84 2.93 11.65 -19.55
CA PHE A 84 3.93 10.80 -18.90
C PHE A 84 3.73 10.75 -17.38
N TYR A 85 3.41 11.87 -16.74
CA TYR A 85 3.14 11.95 -15.31
C TYR A 85 1.96 11.06 -14.88
N PHE A 86 0.79 11.20 -15.52
CA PHE A 86 -0.41 10.45 -15.12
C PHE A 86 -0.32 8.96 -15.49
N VAL A 87 0.22 8.63 -16.67
CA VAL A 87 0.38 7.23 -17.09
C VAL A 87 1.37 6.50 -16.18
N SER A 88 2.52 7.11 -15.88
CA SER A 88 3.51 6.49 -14.97
C SER A 88 2.96 6.35 -13.54
N PHE A 89 2.24 7.35 -13.03
CA PHE A 89 1.56 7.25 -11.74
C PHE A 89 0.59 6.08 -11.70
N TYR A 90 -0.27 5.95 -12.73
CA TYR A 90 -1.28 4.91 -12.80
C TYR A 90 -0.64 3.51 -12.84
N MET A 91 0.39 3.32 -13.67
CA MET A 91 1.10 2.04 -13.77
C MET A 91 1.80 1.66 -12.46
N LEU A 92 2.50 2.60 -11.82
CA LEU A 92 3.16 2.36 -10.53
C LEU A 92 2.16 2.10 -9.41
N CYS A 93 1.05 2.83 -9.39
CA CYS A 93 0.00 2.64 -8.40
C CYS A 93 -0.66 1.27 -8.53
N ALA A 94 -1.03 0.87 -9.75
CA ALA A 94 -1.57 -0.46 -10.03
C ALA A 94 -0.59 -1.58 -9.62
N PHE A 95 0.70 -1.44 -9.95
CA PHE A 95 1.74 -2.39 -9.53
C PHE A 95 1.82 -2.52 -8.01
N LEU A 96 1.81 -1.39 -7.28
CA LEU A 96 1.85 -1.42 -5.81
C LEU A 96 0.59 -2.06 -5.20
N ILE A 97 -0.60 -1.74 -5.73
CA ILE A 97 -1.86 -2.30 -5.24
C ILE A 97 -1.88 -3.83 -5.47
N ILE A 98 -1.47 -4.28 -6.65
CA ILE A 98 -1.39 -5.72 -6.96
C ILE A 98 -0.38 -6.42 -6.03
N ASN A 99 0.82 -5.86 -5.85
CA ASN A 99 1.82 -6.46 -4.95
C ASN A 99 1.35 -6.50 -3.50
N LEU A 100 0.61 -5.48 -3.05
CA LEU A 100 0.01 -5.46 -1.72
C LEU A 100 -1.06 -6.54 -1.60
N PHE A 101 -1.93 -6.69 -2.61
CA PHE A 101 -2.95 -7.73 -2.63
C PHE A 101 -2.35 -9.14 -2.63
N VAL A 102 -1.30 -9.38 -3.42
CA VAL A 102 -0.56 -10.65 -3.45
C VAL A 102 0.06 -10.94 -2.10
N ALA A 103 0.74 -9.97 -1.48
CA ALA A 103 1.33 -10.16 -0.15
C ALA A 103 0.27 -10.56 0.89
N VAL A 104 -0.85 -9.85 0.93
CA VAL A 104 -1.96 -10.17 1.84
C VAL A 104 -2.54 -11.55 1.55
N ILE A 105 -2.75 -11.91 0.28
CA ILE A 105 -3.26 -13.26 -0.06
C ILE A 105 -2.28 -14.35 0.35
N MET A 106 -0.97 -14.16 0.14
CA MET A 106 0.03 -15.16 0.53
C MET A 106 0.01 -15.41 2.04
N ASP A 107 -0.05 -14.35 2.85
CA ASP A 107 -0.17 -14.47 4.31
C ASP A 107 -1.45 -15.22 4.72
N ASN A 108 -2.56 -14.97 4.02
CA ASN A 108 -3.84 -15.66 4.27
C ASN A 108 -3.85 -17.10 3.73
N PHE A 109 -3.14 -17.37 2.64
CA PHE A 109 -3.05 -18.70 2.04
C PHE A 109 -2.24 -19.66 2.92
N ASP A 110 -1.16 -19.18 3.53
CA ASP A 110 -0.39 -19.93 4.53
C ASP A 110 -1.24 -20.27 5.77
N TYR A 111 -2.14 -19.38 6.18
CA TYR A 111 -3.12 -19.68 7.23
C TYR A 111 -4.09 -20.80 6.80
N LEU A 112 -4.72 -20.67 5.64
CA LEU A 112 -5.71 -21.63 5.14
C LEU A 112 -5.11 -23.01 4.86
N THR A 113 -3.88 -23.09 4.36
CA THR A 113 -3.21 -24.37 4.07
C THR A 113 -2.66 -25.07 5.30
N ARG A 114 -2.37 -24.36 6.40
CA ARG A 114 -2.01 -24.96 7.69
C ARG A 114 -3.15 -25.75 8.32
N ASP A 115 -4.40 -25.31 8.13
CA ASP A 115 -5.58 -26.03 8.64
C ASP A 115 -5.82 -27.38 7.93
N TRP A 116 -5.30 -27.55 6.70
CA TRP A 116 -5.33 -28.83 5.97
C TRP A 116 -4.08 -29.71 6.18
N SER A 117 -3.07 -29.21 6.89
CA SER A 117 -1.89 -30.02 7.19
C SER A 117 -2.24 -31.11 8.20
N ILE A 118 -1.78 -32.33 7.94
CA ILE A 118 -2.13 -33.56 8.69
C ILE A 118 -1.75 -33.52 10.19
N LEU A 119 -1.01 -32.50 10.61
CA LEU A 119 -0.69 -32.18 12.00
C LEU A 119 -0.83 -30.67 12.21
N GLY A 120 -2.08 -30.20 12.21
CA GLY A 120 -2.42 -28.79 12.45
C GLY A 120 -2.21 -28.35 13.91
N PRO A 121 -2.26 -27.03 14.18
CA PRO A 121 -2.09 -26.46 15.53
C PRO A 121 -3.12 -27.00 16.55
N HIS A 122 -4.28 -27.45 16.10
CA HIS A 122 -5.28 -28.08 16.96
C HIS A 122 -4.79 -29.40 17.62
N HIS A 123 -3.97 -30.21 16.92
CA HIS A 123 -3.37 -31.40 17.52
C HIS A 123 -2.31 -31.03 18.58
N LEU A 124 -1.61 -29.92 18.38
CA LEU A 124 -0.62 -29.40 19.34
C LEU A 124 -1.29 -28.79 20.57
N ASP A 125 -2.42 -28.11 20.40
CA ASP A 125 -3.19 -27.55 21.51
C ASP A 125 -3.86 -28.65 22.33
N GLU A 126 -4.34 -29.72 21.70
CA GLU A 126 -4.82 -30.91 22.42
C GLU A 126 -3.68 -31.60 23.17
N PHE A 127 -2.51 -31.77 22.55
CA PHE A 127 -1.32 -32.30 23.22
C PHE A 127 -0.92 -31.45 24.43
N LYS A 128 -0.87 -30.12 24.29
CA LYS A 128 -0.55 -29.20 25.39
C LYS A 128 -1.58 -29.28 26.51
N ARG A 129 -2.87 -29.38 26.19
CA ARG A 129 -3.95 -29.53 27.17
C ARG A 129 -3.76 -30.80 28.00
N ILE A 130 -3.52 -31.93 27.33
CA ILE A 130 -3.26 -33.19 28.03
C ILE A 130 -1.97 -33.10 28.83
N TRP A 131 -0.88 -32.57 28.25
CA TRP A 131 0.40 -32.43 28.94
C TRP A 131 0.31 -31.53 30.18
N ALA A 132 -0.51 -30.48 30.15
CA ALA A 132 -0.74 -29.59 31.29
C ALA A 132 -1.43 -30.28 32.48
N GLU A 133 -2.19 -31.36 32.25
CA GLU A 133 -2.73 -32.19 33.34
C GLU A 133 -1.62 -32.99 34.04
N TYR A 134 -0.57 -33.39 33.33
CA TYR A 134 0.54 -34.19 33.86
C TYR A 134 1.72 -33.35 34.39
N ASP A 135 1.92 -32.13 33.90
CA ASP A 135 2.94 -31.19 34.38
C ASP A 135 2.32 -29.81 34.73
N PRO A 136 1.57 -29.72 35.84
CA PRO A 136 0.86 -28.50 36.24
C PRO A 136 1.78 -27.35 36.67
N GLU A 137 3.04 -27.63 37.01
CA GLU A 137 4.03 -26.60 37.39
C GLU A 137 4.91 -26.15 36.21
N ALA A 138 4.65 -26.66 34.98
CA ALA A 138 5.48 -26.43 33.80
C ALA A 138 6.97 -26.68 34.06
N LYS A 139 7.28 -27.66 34.91
CA LYS A 139 8.65 -28.09 35.16
C LYS A 139 9.03 -28.97 34.00
N SER A 140 9.53 -28.34 32.93
CA SER A 140 10.08 -29.00 31.75
C SER A 140 10.89 -30.23 32.16
N VAL A 141 10.29 -31.41 32.06
CA VAL A 141 10.98 -32.66 32.34
C VAL A 141 11.97 -32.82 31.18
N GLN A 142 13.19 -32.31 31.37
CA GLN A 142 14.33 -32.88 30.68
C GLN A 142 14.25 -34.38 30.98
N LEU A 143 14.09 -35.18 29.94
CA LEU A 143 14.10 -36.64 29.97
C LEU A 143 15.46 -37.14 30.51
N GLN A 144 15.74 -36.91 31.79
CA GLN A 144 16.89 -37.46 32.50
C GLN A 144 16.68 -38.94 32.84
N THR A 145 15.48 -39.49 32.63
CA THR A 145 15.12 -40.86 33.01
C THR A 145 15.48 -41.95 32.00
N ALA A 146 16.10 -41.64 30.86
CA ALA A 146 16.79 -42.67 30.07
C ALA A 146 18.07 -43.18 30.77
N SER A 147 18.56 -42.48 31.80
CA SER A 147 19.72 -42.92 32.60
C SER A 147 19.38 -43.94 33.70
N LEU A 148 18.09 -44.12 34.03
CA LEU A 148 17.65 -45.00 35.13
C LEU A 148 17.29 -46.43 34.70
N SER A 149 17.14 -46.69 33.39
CA SER A 149 16.90 -48.05 32.88
C SER A 149 18.19 -48.87 32.70
N LEU A 150 19.37 -48.23 32.66
CA LEU A 150 20.67 -48.92 32.59
C LEU A 150 21.14 -49.50 33.93
N SER A 151 20.58 -49.06 35.06
CA SER A 151 20.99 -49.52 36.41
C SER A 151 20.09 -50.62 36.99
N LEU A 152 18.87 -50.84 36.48
CA LEU A 152 17.95 -51.86 37.00
C LEU A 152 17.89 -53.17 36.18
N GLY A 153 18.42 -53.20 34.95
CA GLY A 153 18.38 -54.39 34.09
C GLY A 153 19.52 -55.40 34.28
N LEU A 154 20.47 -55.16 35.20
CA LEU A 154 21.64 -56.01 35.45
C LEU A 154 21.60 -56.75 36.80
N MET A 155 20.48 -56.72 37.52
CA MET A 155 20.30 -57.46 38.79
C MET A 155 18.99 -58.25 38.82
N SER A 156 18.82 -59.22 37.91
CA SER A 156 18.01 -60.43 38.13
C SER A 156 18.21 -61.43 37.01
#